data_AF-A0AAX1F117-F1
#
_entry.id   AF-A0AAX1F117-F1
#
_cell.length_a   1.000
_cell.length_b   1.000
_cell.length_c   1.000
_cell.angle_alpha   90.00
_cell.angle_beta   90.00
_cell.angle_gamma   90.00
#
_symmetry.space_group_name_H-M   'P 1'
#
loop_
_entity.id
_entity.type
_entity.pdbx_description
1 polymer ?
#
loop_
_entity_poly.entity_id
_entity_poly.type
_entity_poly.pdbx_seq_one_letter_code
_entity_poly.pdbx_strand_id
1 'polypeptide(L)'
;MDAKSLMLFMSAIILEVMATVLFKKGTSRLANSIRQGWMSHIDNIINALRTKEIALGIFLYAIEYVLWIAFLASVDISKAFPLSSVQIVLILLASRIILKEHINSYRWLGASLIIVGIYLVGGNI
;
A
#
# COMPACT_ATOMS: atom_id res chain seq x y z
N MET A 1 9.20 14.46 15.49
CA MET A 1 9.87 13.55 14.53
C MET A 1 10.96 14.33 13.81
N ASP A 2 12.16 13.80 13.68
CA ASP A 2 13.26 14.46 12.96
C ASP A 2 13.15 14.26 11.44
N ALA A 3 13.89 15.07 10.67
CA ALA A 3 13.80 15.08 9.21
C ALA A 3 14.16 13.73 8.57
N LYS A 4 15.13 13.01 9.13
CA LYS A 4 15.56 11.70 8.61
C LYS A 4 14.44 10.66 8.74
N SER A 5 13.80 10.58 9.89
CA SER A 5 12.69 9.65 10.12
C SER A 5 11.48 9.98 9.25
N LEU A 6 11.19 11.27 9.04
CA LEU A 6 10.16 11.69 8.08
C LEU A 6 10.49 11.23 6.65
N MET A 7 11.75 11.39 6.21
CA MET A 7 12.16 10.95 4.87
C MET A 7 12.06 9.43 4.68
N LEU A 8 12.45 8.65 5.69
CA LEU A 8 12.31 7.19 5.68
C LEU A 8 10.83 6.79 5.56
N PHE A 9 9.98 7.38 6.40
CA PHE A 9 8.53 7.13 6.41
C PHE A 9 7.87 7.45 5.06
N MET A 10 8.13 8.65 4.52
CA MET A 10 7.56 9.07 3.24
C MET A 10 8.02 8.16 2.10
N SER A 11 9.30 7.77 2.10
CA SER A 11 9.84 6.86 1.09
C SER A 11 9.20 5.48 1.17
N ALA A 12 9.05 4.92 2.38
CA ALA A 12 8.40 3.65 2.61
C ALA A 12 6.96 3.68 2.07
N ILE A 13 6.15 4.67 2.45
CA ILE A 13 4.75 4.74 2.01
C ILE A 13 4.62 4.90 0.50
N ILE A 14 5.47 5.72 -0.14
CA ILE A 14 5.43 5.86 -1.60
C ILE A 14 5.71 4.51 -2.27
N LEU A 15 6.72 3.77 -1.79
CA LEU A 15 7.02 2.44 -2.30
C LEU A 15 5.87 1.46 -2.05
N GLU A 16 5.24 1.50 -0.87
CA GLU A 16 4.09 0.66 -0.53
C GLU A 16 2.90 0.91 -1.48
N VAL A 17 2.55 2.19 -1.69
CA VAL A 17 1.46 2.59 -2.59
C VAL A 17 1.75 2.12 -4.01
N MET A 18 2.98 2.32 -4.50
CA MET A 18 3.39 1.90 -5.83
C MET A 18 3.37 0.37 -5.99
N ALA A 19 3.89 -0.37 -5.01
CA ALA A 19 3.86 -1.83 -4.98
C ALA A 19 2.41 -2.35 -5.00
N THR A 20 1.53 -1.77 -4.17
CA THR A 20 0.11 -2.14 -4.09
C THR A 20 -0.61 -1.92 -5.42
N VAL A 21 -0.35 -0.80 -6.08
CA VAL A 21 -0.91 -0.50 -7.40
C VAL A 21 -0.40 -1.47 -8.46
N LEU A 22 0.88 -1.86 -8.42
CA LEU A 22 1.45 -2.86 -9.31
C LEU A 22 0.83 -4.24 -9.09
N PHE A 23 0.63 -4.66 -7.84
CA PHE A 23 -0.08 -5.92 -7.53
C PHE A 23 -1.48 -5.93 -8.11
N LYS A 24 -2.20 -4.81 -7.96
CA LYS A 24 -3.54 -4.67 -8.55
C LYS A 24 -3.49 -4.75 -10.07
N LYS A 25 -2.54 -4.10 -10.74
CA LYS A 25 -2.36 -4.21 -12.20
C LYS A 25 -2.04 -5.63 -12.66
N GLY A 26 -1.11 -6.30 -11.98
CA GLY A 26 -0.70 -7.66 -12.34
C GLY A 26 -1.81 -8.68 -12.15
N THR A 27 -2.54 -8.60 -11.05
CA THR A 27 -3.71 -9.46 -10.80
C THR A 27 -4.84 -9.18 -11.78
N SER A 28 -5.13 -7.92 -12.12
CA SER A 28 -6.13 -7.58 -13.14
C SER A 28 -5.81 -8.13 -14.53
N ARG A 29 -4.52 -8.22 -14.92
CA ARG A 29 -4.13 -8.86 -16.19
C ARG A 29 -4.39 -10.36 -16.21
N LEU A 30 -4.29 -11.00 -15.05
CA LEU A 30 -4.50 -12.43 -14.89
C LEU A 30 -5.95 -12.79 -14.62
N ALA A 31 -6.85 -11.82 -14.42
CA ALA A 31 -8.24 -12.06 -14.02
C ALA A 31 -8.96 -13.06 -14.93
N ASN A 32 -8.69 -13.03 -16.24
CA ASN A 32 -9.28 -13.93 -17.24
C ASN A 32 -8.55 -15.29 -17.35
N SER A 33 -7.37 -15.42 -16.75
CA SER A 33 -6.52 -16.62 -16.77
C SER A 33 -6.56 -17.40 -15.45
N ILE A 34 -7.32 -16.92 -14.46
CA ILE A 34 -7.51 -17.61 -13.18
C ILE A 34 -8.26 -18.91 -13.43
N ARG A 35 -7.57 -20.04 -13.21
CA ARG A 35 -8.20 -21.37 -13.24
C ARG A 35 -9.08 -21.54 -11.99
N GLN A 36 -10.25 -22.15 -12.13
CA GLN A 36 -11.16 -22.46 -11.01
C GLN A 36 -10.97 -23.91 -10.52
N GLY A 37 -10.98 -24.11 -9.20
CA GLY A 37 -10.82 -25.42 -8.53
C GLY A 37 -9.87 -25.36 -7.34
N TRP A 38 -9.99 -26.29 -6.38
CA TRP A 38 -9.15 -26.26 -5.16
C TRP A 38 -7.65 -26.44 -5.43
N MET A 39 -7.31 -27.16 -6.51
CA MET A 39 -5.92 -27.37 -6.94
C MET A 39 -5.33 -26.20 -7.75
N SER A 40 -6.16 -25.25 -8.20
CA SER A 40 -5.72 -24.18 -9.10
C SER A 40 -5.11 -22.97 -8.39
N HIS A 41 -5.24 -22.89 -7.05
CA HIS A 41 -4.74 -21.74 -6.28
C HIS A 41 -3.21 -21.59 -6.38
N ILE A 42 -2.45 -22.69 -6.32
CA ILE A 42 -0.98 -22.66 -6.43
C ILE A 42 -0.53 -22.25 -7.84
N ASP A 43 -1.15 -22.83 -8.88
CA ASP A 43 -0.85 -22.46 -10.28
C ASP A 43 -1.15 -20.97 -10.54
N ASN A 44 -2.26 -20.46 -10.00
CA ASN A 44 -2.63 -19.06 -10.14
C ASN A 44 -1.60 -18.14 -9.45
N ILE A 45 -1.10 -18.51 -8.27
CA ILE A 45 -0.03 -17.77 -7.57
C ILE A 45 1.27 -17.80 -8.37
N ILE A 46 1.70 -18.97 -8.86
CA ILE A 46 2.93 -19.11 -9.66
C ILE A 46 2.83 -18.26 -10.93
N ASN A 47 1.69 -18.28 -11.61
CA ASN A 47 1.45 -17.45 -12.79
C ASN A 47 1.43 -15.95 -12.44
N ALA A 48 0.88 -15.58 -11.29
CA ALA A 48 0.94 -14.22 -10.75
C ALA A 48 2.37 -13.72 -10.54
N LEU A 49 3.20 -14.53 -9.88
CA LEU A 49 4.61 -14.20 -9.63
C LEU A 49 5.44 -14.03 -10.91
N ARG A 50 5.02 -14.65 -12.03
CA ARG A 50 5.68 -14.49 -13.35
C ARG A 50 5.33 -13.18 -14.05
N THR A 51 4.35 -12.42 -13.58
CA THR A 51 4.03 -11.11 -14.17
C THR A 51 5.07 -10.07 -13.75
N LYS A 52 5.48 -9.23 -14.71
CA LYS A 52 6.46 -8.17 -14.46
C LYS A 52 5.99 -7.19 -13.39
N GLU A 53 4.69 -6.90 -13.36
CA GLU A 53 4.08 -6.02 -12.37
C GLU A 53 4.19 -6.57 -10.96
N ILE A 54 3.86 -7.84 -10.75
CA ILE A 54 3.91 -8.45 -9.40
C ILE A 54 5.37 -8.63 -8.97
N ALA A 55 6.26 -9.07 -9.86
CA ALA A 55 7.68 -9.18 -9.55
C ALA A 55 8.28 -7.82 -9.13
N LEU A 56 7.97 -6.74 -9.87
CA LEU A 56 8.41 -5.39 -9.51
C LEU A 56 7.77 -4.92 -8.20
N GLY A 57 6.47 -5.19 -8.01
CA GLY A 57 5.77 -4.87 -6.76
C GLY A 57 6.41 -5.55 -5.55
N ILE A 58 6.78 -6.83 -5.64
CA ILE A 58 7.47 -7.57 -4.58
C ILE A 58 8.81 -6.93 -4.27
N PHE A 59 9.58 -6.58 -5.30
CA PHE A 59 10.86 -5.91 -5.13
C PHE A 59 10.73 -4.55 -4.42
N LEU A 60 9.78 -3.72 -4.84
CA LEU A 60 9.52 -2.44 -4.18
C LEU A 60 9.05 -2.62 -2.73
N TYR A 61 8.19 -3.61 -2.48
CA TYR A 61 7.70 -3.94 -1.14
C TYR A 61 8.82 -4.46 -0.23
N ALA A 62 9.78 -5.20 -0.76
CA ALA A 62 10.95 -5.63 0.01
C ALA A 62 11.82 -4.43 0.44
N ILE A 63 12.04 -3.46 -0.45
CA ILE A 63 12.77 -2.22 -0.13
C ILE A 63 11.99 -1.39 0.88
N GLU A 64 10.68 -1.23 0.66
CA GLU A 64 9.76 -0.56 1.56
C GLU A 64 9.89 -1.11 2.98
N TYR A 65 9.84 -2.43 3.15
CA TYR A 65 9.92 -3.07 4.46
C TYR A 65 11.23 -2.75 5.20
N VAL A 66 12.35 -2.65 4.47
CA VAL A 66 13.65 -2.24 5.05
C VAL A 66 13.59 -0.80 5.55
N LEU A 67 12.99 0.11 4.76
CA LEU A 67 12.83 1.51 5.16
C LEU A 67 11.84 1.65 6.33
N TRP A 68 10.77 0.86 6.33
CA TRP A 68 9.77 0.81 7.40
C TRP A 68 10.38 0.34 8.72
N ILE A 69 11.18 -0.73 8.71
CA ILE A 69 11.91 -1.18 9.91
C ILE A 69 12.87 -0.09 10.40
N ALA A 70 13.59 0.58 9.50
CA ALA A 70 14.47 1.68 9.87
C ALA A 70 13.70 2.87 10.49
N PHE A 71 12.50 3.16 9.99
CA PHE A 71 11.59 4.15 10.57
C PHE A 71 11.09 3.73 11.95
N LEU A 72 10.64 2.49 12.12
CA LEU A 72 10.18 1.96 13.41
C LEU A 72 11.28 1.92 14.47
N ALA A 73 12.55 1.84 14.08
CA ALA A 73 13.67 1.96 15.01
C ALA A 73 13.81 3.38 15.62
N SER A 74 13.14 4.39 15.03
CA SER A 74 13.25 5.80 15.43
C SER A 74 11.99 6.38 16.09
N VAL A 75 10.84 5.68 16.01
CA VAL A 75 9.54 6.17 16.48
C VAL A 75 8.78 5.06 17.18
N ASP A 76 8.09 5.38 18.27
CA ASP A 76 7.22 4.45 18.99
C ASP A 76 6.17 3.84 18.05
N ILE A 77 6.00 2.52 18.12
CA ILE A 77 5.03 1.78 17.29
C ILE A 77 3.59 2.32 17.45
N SER A 78 3.23 2.79 18.65
CA SER A 78 1.93 3.40 18.97
C SER A 78 1.68 4.71 18.23
N LYS A 79 2.72 5.40 17.76
CA LYS A 79 2.64 6.61 16.92
C LYS A 79 2.75 6.27 15.42
N ALA A 80 3.61 5.32 15.08
CA ALA A 80 3.87 4.93 13.70
C ALA A 80 2.64 4.32 13.00
N PHE A 81 1.90 3.44 13.69
CA PHE A 81 0.73 2.75 13.12
C PHE A 81 -0.44 3.68 12.76
N PRO A 82 -0.85 4.63 13.62
CA PRO A 82 -1.81 5.63 13.24
C PRO A 82 -1.33 6.44 12.02
N LEU A 83 -0.06 6.86 12.01
CA LEU A 83 0.50 7.65 10.92
C LEU A 83 0.50 6.89 9.58
N SER A 84 0.82 5.59 9.56
CA SER A 84 0.83 4.78 8.34
C SER A 84 -0.55 4.63 7.70
N SER A 85 -1.63 4.85 8.46
CA SER A 85 -3.00 4.83 7.90
C SER A 85 -3.21 5.85 6.78
N VAL A 86 -2.33 6.85 6.63
CA VAL A 86 -2.33 7.77 5.47
C VAL A 86 -2.22 7.03 4.13
N GLN A 87 -1.57 5.86 4.12
CA GLN A 87 -1.46 5.02 2.92
C GLN A 87 -2.82 4.60 2.37
N ILE A 88 -3.85 4.48 3.20
CA ILE A 88 -5.21 4.14 2.76
C ILE A 88 -5.74 5.22 1.82
N VAL A 89 -5.53 6.48 2.17
CA VAL A 89 -5.93 7.62 1.33
C VAL A 89 -5.09 7.69 0.06
N LEU A 90 -3.77 7.45 0.18
CA LEU A 90 -2.87 7.47 -0.95
C LEU A 90 -3.15 6.34 -1.95
N ILE A 91 -3.45 5.12 -1.48
CA ILE A 91 -3.89 4.00 -2.32
C ILE A 91 -5.21 4.36 -3.00
N LEU A 92 -6.16 4.95 -2.28
CA LEU A 92 -7.43 5.38 -2.86
C LEU A 92 -7.23 6.44 -3.96
N LEU A 93 -6.36 7.43 -3.74
CA LEU A 93 -5.96 8.40 -4.76
C LEU A 93 -5.27 7.72 -5.95
N ALA A 94 -4.32 6.83 -5.69
CA ALA A 94 -3.57 6.11 -6.72
C ALA A 94 -4.49 5.17 -7.54
N SER A 95 -5.48 4.54 -6.92
CA SER A 95 -6.51 3.76 -7.61
C SER A 95 -7.33 4.62 -8.57
N ARG A 96 -7.71 5.84 -8.16
CA ARG A 96 -8.43 6.76 -9.06
C ARG A 96 -7.57 7.26 -10.21
N ILE A 97 -6.31 7.63 -9.94
CA ILE A 97 -5.44 8.29 -10.92
C ILE A 97 -4.78 7.27 -11.86
N ILE A 98 -4.20 6.21 -11.29
CA ILE A 98 -3.36 5.24 -12.02
C ILE A 98 -4.20 4.07 -12.55
N LEU A 99 -5.14 3.56 -11.75
CA LEU A 99 -6.00 2.44 -12.15
C LEU A 99 -7.29 2.89 -12.82
N LYS A 100 -7.60 4.20 -12.75
CA LYS A 100 -8.84 4.80 -13.29
C LYS A 100 -10.11 4.14 -12.72
N GLU A 101 -10.03 3.65 -11.49
CA GLU A 101 -11.18 3.05 -10.80
C GLU A 101 -12.20 4.12 -10.42
N HIS A 102 -13.49 3.80 -10.56
CA HIS A 102 -14.56 4.67 -10.09
C HIS A 102 -14.70 4.56 -8.57
N ILE A 103 -14.41 5.65 -7.86
CA ILE A 103 -14.44 5.68 -6.40
C ILE A 103 -15.70 6.41 -5.93
N ASN A 104 -16.56 5.67 -5.24
CA ASN A 104 -17.80 6.19 -4.66
C ASN A 104 -17.53 7.25 -3.58
N SER A 105 -18.41 8.24 -3.48
CA SER A 105 -18.40 9.33 -2.49
C SER A 105 -18.28 8.85 -1.05
N TYR A 106 -18.87 7.70 -0.68
CA TYR A 106 -18.73 7.14 0.66
C TYR A 106 -17.28 6.74 1.01
N ARG A 107 -16.49 6.30 0.02
CA ARG A 107 -15.07 5.98 0.25
C ARG A 107 -14.24 7.25 0.47
N TRP A 108 -14.60 8.35 -0.20
CA TRP A 108 -13.99 9.66 0.06
C TRP A 108 -14.32 10.19 1.45
N LEU A 109 -15.58 10.06 1.88
CA LEU A 109 -15.99 10.40 3.24
C LEU A 109 -15.19 9.59 4.28
N GLY A 110 -15.07 8.27 4.08
CA GLY A 110 -14.24 7.42 4.93
C GLY A 110 -12.78 7.84 4.96
N ALA A 111 -12.18 8.17 3.80
CA ALA A 111 -10.82 8.68 3.72
C ALA A 111 -10.63 9.99 4.49
N SER A 112 -11.58 10.91 4.42
CA SER A 112 -11.57 12.15 5.21
C SER A 112 -11.63 11.86 6.71
N LEU A 113 -12.47 10.92 7.14
CA LEU A 113 -12.55 10.50 8.55
C LEU A 113 -11.25 9.84 9.03
N ILE A 114 -10.57 9.07 8.19
CA ILE A 114 -9.25 8.51 8.50
C ILE A 114 -8.24 9.62 8.73
N ILE A 115 -8.17 10.64 7.85
CA ILE A 115 -7.26 11.79 8.04
C ILE A 115 -7.52 12.49 9.38
N VAL A 116 -8.80 12.71 9.71
CA VAL A 116 -9.18 13.30 11.00
C VAL A 116 -8.74 12.40 12.16
N GLY A 117 -8.96 11.08 12.06
CA GLY A 117 -8.51 10.10 13.04
C GLY A 117 -6.99 10.12 13.25
N ILE A 118 -6.20 10.21 12.17
CA ILE A 118 -4.74 10.35 12.25
C ILE A 118 -4.37 11.62 13.01
N TYR A 119 -5.02 12.74 12.72
CA TYR A 119 -4.79 14.00 13.44
C TYR A 119 -5.22 13.93 14.90
N LEU A 120 -6.31 13.24 15.25
CA LEU A 120 -6.74 13.11 16.64
C LEU A 120 -5.82 12.20 17.46
N VAL A 121 -5.34 11.11 16.87
CA VAL A 121 -4.41 10.18 17.54
C VAL A 121 -3.00 10.77 17.59
N GLY A 122 -2.58 11.44 16.52
CA GLY A 122 -1.23 11.95 16.33
C GLY A 122 -1.03 13.44 16.57
N GLY A 123 -2.08 14.21 16.86
CA GLY A 123 -2.01 15.66 17.03
C GLY A 123 -1.26 16.12 18.28
N ASN A 124 -0.92 15.19 19.17
CA ASN A 124 -0.04 15.40 20.32
C ASN A 124 1.40 14.84 20.09
N ILE A 125 1.79 14.54 18.84
CA ILE A 125 3.14 14.06 18.46
C ILE A 125 4.08 15.23 18.15
#